data_AF-A0A9D2B651-F1
#
_entry.id   AF-A0A9D2B651-F1
#
_cell.length_a   1.000
_cell.length_b   1.000
_cell.length_c   1.000
_cell.angle_alpha   90.00
_cell.angle_beta   90.00
_cell.angle_gamma   90.00
#
_symmetry.space_group_name_H-M   'P 1'
#
loop_
_entity.id
_entity.type
_entity.pdbx_description
1 polymer ?
#
loop_
_entity_poly.entity_id
_entity_poly.type
_entity_poly.pdbx_seq_one_letter_code
_entity_poly.pdbx_strand_id
1 'polypeptide(L)'
;MTTSQAAPQAHVNLSTAELIERAVARGEGHLAANGALVVNTGLRTGRSPKDRFIVDEPSTSGDIEWGSVNRPFDSDKFDAL
;
A
#
# COMPACT_ATOMS: atom_id res chain seq x y z
N MET A 1 -28.16 -12.16 -16.87
CA MET A 1 -27.69 -12.60 -15.55
C MET A 1 -26.99 -11.41 -14.91
N THR A 2 -27.66 -10.74 -13.98
CA THR A 2 -27.14 -9.58 -13.25
C THR A 2 -26.28 -10.09 -12.10
N THR A 3 -24.96 -9.98 -12.22
CA THR A 3 -24.04 -10.28 -11.12
C THR A 3 -24.22 -9.18 -10.07
N SER A 4 -24.87 -9.53 -8.96
CA SER A 4 -24.88 -8.67 -7.77
C SER A 4 -23.45 -8.58 -7.24
N GLN A 5 -22.85 -7.40 -7.32
CA GLN A 5 -21.54 -7.16 -6.72
C GLN A 5 -21.75 -6.99 -5.21
N ALA A 6 -21.31 -7.98 -4.44
CA ALA A 6 -21.34 -7.90 -2.99
C ALA A 6 -20.48 -6.71 -2.51
N ALA A 7 -20.96 -6.02 -1.47
CA ALA A 7 -20.19 -4.96 -0.83
C ALA A 7 -18.82 -5.48 -0.36
N PRO A 8 -17.76 -4.65 -0.38
CA PRO A 8 -16.44 -5.07 0.07
C PRO A 8 -16.49 -5.48 1.54
N GLN A 9 -15.93 -6.65 1.85
CA GLN A 9 -15.86 -7.17 3.21
C GLN A 9 -14.60 -6.63 3.90
N ALA A 10 -14.79 -5.96 5.04
CA ALA A 10 -13.68 -5.58 5.92
C ALA A 10 -13.25 -6.77 6.78
N HIS A 11 -11.95 -7.07 6.79
CA HIS A 11 -11.32 -8.01 7.71
C HIS A 11 -10.46 -7.23 8.71
N VAL A 12 -10.66 -7.45 10.01
CA VAL A 12 -10.02 -6.67 11.06
C VAL A 12 -9.16 -7.60 11.92
N ASN A 13 -7.90 -7.22 12.14
CA ASN A 13 -6.96 -7.92 13.02
C ASN A 13 -6.82 -9.43 12.73
N LEU A 14 -6.78 -9.81 11.45
CA LEU A 14 -6.49 -11.19 11.06
C LEU A 14 -5.16 -11.66 11.63
N SER A 15 -5.11 -12.92 12.04
CA SER A 15 -3.86 -13.60 12.38
C SER A 15 -2.95 -13.74 11.15
N THR A 16 -1.66 -13.96 11.39
CA THR A 16 -0.69 -14.24 10.32
C THR A 16 -1.09 -15.43 9.46
N ALA A 17 -1.67 -16.49 10.05
CA ALA A 17 -2.13 -17.66 9.32
C ALA A 17 -3.27 -17.31 8.34
N GLU A 18 -4.28 -16.58 8.82
CA GLU A 18 -5.40 -16.14 7.98
C GLU A 18 -4.95 -15.22 6.83
N LEU A 19 -3.97 -14.35 7.07
CA LEU A 19 -3.38 -13.51 6.02
C LEU A 19 -2.66 -14.34 4.95
N ILE A 20 -1.85 -15.32 5.37
CA ILE A 20 -1.12 -16.21 4.44
C ILE A 20 -2.09 -17.05 3.61
N GLU A 21 -3.09 -17.66 4.25
CA GLU A 21 -4.12 -18.46 3.56
C GLU A 21 -4.84 -17.65 2.49
N ARG A 22 -5.18 -16.40 2.80
CA ARG A 22 -5.83 -15.48 1.85
C ARG A 22 -4.91 -15.10 0.69
N ALA A 23 -3.64 -14.78 0.96
CA ALA A 23 -2.68 -14.44 -0.08
C ALA A 23 -2.49 -15.61 -1.06
N VAL A 24 -2.38 -16.84 -0.55
CA VAL A 24 -2.27 -18.05 -1.37
C VAL A 24 -3.57 -18.32 -2.15
N ALA A 25 -4.72 -18.24 -1.49
CA ALA A 25 -6.03 -18.43 -2.14
C ALA A 25 -6.32 -17.41 -3.24
N ARG A 26 -5.75 -16.20 -3.14
CA ARG A 26 -5.85 -15.13 -4.15
C ARG A 26 -4.78 -15.21 -5.24
N GLY A 27 -3.82 -16.13 -5.14
CA GLY A 27 -2.71 -16.24 -6.08
C GLY A 27 -1.69 -15.10 -5.98
N GLU A 28 -1.66 -14.38 -4.87
CA GLU A 28 -0.74 -13.25 -4.62
C GLU A 28 0.64 -13.72 -4.13
N GLY A 29 0.77 -15.01 -3.79
CA GLY A 29 2.02 -15.65 -3.40
C GLY A 29 1.89 -17.16 -3.29
N HIS A 30 2.97 -17.83 -2.90
CA HIS A 30 3.00 -19.27 -2.65
C HIS A 30 3.91 -19.59 -1.45
N LEU A 31 3.72 -20.77 -0.86
CA LEU A 31 4.59 -21.24 0.22
C LEU A 31 5.85 -21.90 -0.36
N ALA A 32 7.01 -21.49 0.12
CA ALA A 32 8.26 -22.20 -0.11
C ALA A 32 8.30 -23.53 0.68
N ALA A 33 9.27 -24.39 0.39
CA ALA A 33 9.42 -25.69 1.04
C ALA A 33 9.58 -25.62 2.57
N ASN A 34 10.04 -24.48 3.10
CA ASN A 34 10.19 -24.22 4.53
C ASN A 34 8.97 -23.52 5.15
N GLY A 35 7.88 -23.33 4.39
CA GLY A 35 6.67 -22.66 4.84
C GLY A 35 6.71 -21.12 4.79
N ALA A 36 7.80 -20.49 4.32
CA ALA A 36 7.83 -19.05 4.13
C ALA A 36 6.92 -18.62 2.97
N LEU A 37 6.20 -17.51 3.12
CA LEU A 37 5.43 -16.91 2.03
C LEU A 37 6.36 -16.19 1.05
N VAL A 38 6.33 -16.62 -0.21
CA VAL A 38 7.07 -16.01 -1.33
C VAL A 38 6.11 -15.19 -2.18
N VAL A 39 6.48 -13.93 -2.44
CA VAL A 39 5.70 -12.97 -3.24
C VAL A 39 6.60 -12.32 -4.31
N ASN A 40 5.98 -11.79 -5.37
CA ASN A 40 6.66 -11.03 -6.41
C ASN A 40 6.06 -9.62 -6.48
N THR A 41 6.89 -8.59 -6.27
CA THR A 41 6.45 -7.18 -6.29
C THR A 41 6.41 -6.57 -7.71
N GLY A 42 6.70 -7.37 -8.73
CA GLY A 42 6.67 -6.97 -10.13
C GLY A 42 7.83 -6.04 -10.50
N LEU A 43 7.54 -5.01 -11.30
CA LEU A 43 8.55 -4.09 -11.84
C LEU A 43 9.26 -3.26 -10.75
N ARG A 44 8.57 -2.98 -9.63
CA ARG A 44 9.12 -2.20 -8.53
C ARG A 44 9.64 -3.14 -7.46
N THR A 45 10.95 -3.40 -7.49
CA THR A 45 11.65 -4.30 -6.55
C THR A 45 12.37 -3.54 -5.43
N GLY A 46 12.23 -2.22 -5.38
CA GLY A 46 12.84 -1.35 -4.38
C GLY A 46 12.04 -0.07 -4.18
N ARG A 47 12.61 0.87 -3.41
CA ARG A 47 11.99 2.17 -3.18
C ARG A 47 11.86 2.94 -4.49
N SER A 48 10.81 3.76 -4.59
CA SER A 48 10.66 4.79 -5.62
C SER A 48 10.78 6.18 -4.96
N PRO A 49 11.99 6.68 -4.66
CA PRO A 49 12.16 7.91 -3.88
C PRO A 49 11.48 9.12 -4.52
N LYS A 50 11.43 9.14 -5.85
CA LYS A 50 10.75 10.16 -6.66
C LYS A 50 9.23 9.99 -6.77
N ASP A 51 8.65 9.04 -6.04
CA ASP A 51 7.19 8.89 -5.91
C ASP A 51 6.74 9.13 -4.44
N ARG A 52 7.63 9.58 -3.56
CA ARG A 52 7.28 9.99 -2.19
C ARG A 52 7.10 11.50 -2.11
N PHE A 53 6.04 11.93 -1.44
CA PHE A 53 5.73 13.33 -1.20
C PHE A 53 5.33 13.52 0.26
N ILE A 54 5.33 14.78 0.71
CA ILE A 54 4.72 15.19 1.98
C ILE A 54 3.70 16.26 1.64
N VAL A 55 2.49 16.16 2.20
CA VAL A 55 1.46 17.18 2.00
C VAL A 55 1.93 18.48 2.62
N ASP A 56 1.87 19.57 1.85
CA ASP A 56 2.22 20.90 2.35
C ASP A 56 1.00 21.50 3.06
N GLU A 57 0.94 21.28 4.38
CA GLU A 57 -0.13 21.79 5.23
C GLU A 57 0.40 22.83 6.25
N PRO A 58 -0.42 23.83 6.64
CA PRO A 58 0.04 24.91 7.51
C PRO A 58 0.59 24.46 8.87
N SER A 59 0.12 23.32 9.38
CA SER A 59 0.50 22.78 10.69
C SER A 59 1.94 22.27 10.75
N THR A 60 2.53 21.89 9.61
CA THR A 60 3.86 21.25 9.55
C THR A 60 4.82 21.90 8.54
N SER A 61 4.34 22.80 7.68
CA SER A 61 5.13 23.37 6.58
C SER A 61 6.43 24.05 7.03
N GLY A 62 6.41 24.70 8.19
CA GLY A 62 7.59 25.36 8.77
C GLY A 62 8.63 24.41 9.37
N ASP A 63 8.26 23.16 9.65
CA ASP A 63 9.13 22.16 10.30
C ASP A 63 9.82 21.24 9.28
N ILE A 64 9.43 21.30 8.01
CA ILE A 64 9.90 20.38 6.97
C ILE A 64 11.05 21.01 6.19
N GLU A 65 12.17 20.28 6.11
CA GLU A 65 13.27 20.63 5.21
C GLU A 65 12.90 20.28 3.76
N TRP A 66 12.31 21.24 3.05
CA TRP A 66 11.85 21.06 1.68
C TRP A 66 12.99 20.90 0.66
N GLY A 67 12.81 20.01 -0.32
CA GLY A 67 13.79 19.80 -1.37
C GLY A 67 13.54 18.55 -2.23
N SER A 68 14.60 18.03 -2.84
CA SER A 68 14.51 16.86 -3.72
C SER A 68 14.08 15.57 -3.00
N VAL A 69 14.31 15.49 -1.68
CA VAL A 69 13.92 14.37 -0.83
C VAL A 69 12.51 14.54 -0.28
N ASN A 70 12.22 15.68 0.37
CA ASN A 70 10.91 16.05 0.89
C ASN A 70 10.24 16.99 -0.12
N ARG A 71 9.46 16.41 -1.03
CA ARG A 71 8.77 17.17 -2.08
C ARG A 71 7.36 17.50 -1.62
N PRO A 72 6.95 18.79 -1.70
CA PRO A 72 5.60 19.19 -1.31
C PRO A 72 4.56 18.61 -2.27
N PHE A 73 3.36 18.38 -1.74
CA PHE A 73 2.17 18.02 -2.50
C PHE A 73 0.98 18.80 -1.96
N ASP A 74 0.18 19.39 -2.85
CA ASP A 74 -0.93 20.25 -2.45
C ASP A 74 -2.03 19.42 -1.76
N SER A 75 -2.56 19.90 -0.63
CA SER A 75 -3.61 19.21 0.14
C SER A 75 -4.85 18.91 -0.71
N ASP A 76 -5.33 19.87 -1.50
CA ASP A 76 -6.50 19.66 -2.36
C ASP A 76 -6.29 18.58 -3.42
N LYS A 77 -5.04 18.42 -3.90
CA LYS A 77 -4.68 17.35 -4.82
C LYS A 77 -4.57 16.01 -4.10
N PHE A 78 -4.15 16.01 -2.84
CA PHE A 78 -4.10 14.80 -2.02
C PHE A 78 -5.50 14.27 -1.74
N ASP A 79 -6.43 15.15 -1.38
CA ASP A 79 -7.82 14.80 -1.10
C ASP A 79 -8.56 14.23 -2.32
N ALA A 80 -8.05 14.50 -3.53
CA ALA A 80 -8.63 14.04 -4.79
C ALA A 80 -8.05 12.72 -5.35
N LEU A 81 -7.05 12.11 -4.68
CA LEU A 81 -6.44 10.82 -5.07
C LEU A 81 -7.33 9.62 -4.74
#